data_AF-A0A0F9K776-F1
#
_entry.id   AF-A0A0F9K776-F1
#
_cell.length_a   1.000
_cell.length_b   1.000
_cell.length_c   1.000
_cell.angle_alpha   90.00
_cell.angle_beta   90.00
_cell.angle_gamma   90.00
#
_symmetry.space_group_name_H-M   'P 1'
#
loop_
_entity.id
_entity.type
_entity.pdbx_description
1 polymer ?
#
loop_
_entity_poly.entity_id
_entity_poly.type
_entity_poly.pdbx_seq_one_letter_code
_entity_poly.pdbx_strand_id
1 'polypeptide(L)'
;MRQKNKEWHRLNPHKQAEYAWYRIRQVKQAKPRWANDEEIKKIYQQAKQLTETIGTTHHVDHVIPIQGKNVCGLHVETNLEVILASENYRKSNRFDS
;
A
#
# COMPACT_ATOMS: atom_id res chain seq x y z
N MET A 1 9.75 -1.34 15.15
CA MET A 1 9.14 -0.09 15.67
C MET A 1 9.78 0.28 17.00
N ARG A 2 10.14 1.55 17.21
CA ARG A 2 10.64 2.06 18.49
C ARG A 2 9.53 2.02 19.55
N GLN A 3 9.84 1.74 20.82
CA GLN A 3 8.86 1.59 21.91
C GLN A 3 7.85 2.76 22.01
N LYS A 4 8.31 4.00 21.81
CA LYS A 4 7.47 5.20 21.81
C LYS A 4 6.32 5.15 20.78
N ASN A 5 6.54 4.56 19.61
CA ASN A 5 5.47 4.43 18.60
C ASN A 5 4.42 3.42 19.03
N LYS A 6 4.80 2.31 19.69
CA LYS A 6 3.85 1.31 20.17
C LYS A 6 2.90 1.89 21.20
N GLU A 7 3.42 2.68 22.14
CA GLU A 7 2.61 3.31 23.18
C GLU A 7 1.69 4.39 22.60
N TRP A 8 2.20 5.22 21.68
CA TRP A 8 1.37 6.19 20.98
C TRP A 8 0.21 5.51 20.23
N HIS A 9 0.48 4.40 19.55
CA HIS A 9 -0.55 3.62 18.86
C HIS A 9 -1.60 3.08 19.85
N ARG A 10 -1.18 2.50 20.98
CA ARG A 10 -2.08 1.99 22.02
C ARG A 10 -3.01 3.07 22.58
N LEU A 11 -2.50 4.27 22.79
CA LEU A 11 -3.26 5.41 23.32
C LEU A 11 -4.14 6.11 22.27
N ASN A 12 -3.84 5.95 20.98
CA ASN A 12 -4.53 6.63 19.88
C ASN A 12 -5.14 5.67 18.84
N PRO A 13 -5.99 4.71 19.25
CA PRO A 13 -6.62 3.78 18.30
C PRO A 13 -7.50 4.49 17.27
N HIS A 14 -8.16 5.59 17.67
CA HIS A 14 -8.99 6.40 16.79
C HIS A 14 -8.18 7.03 15.63
N LYS A 15 -6.93 7.45 15.88
CA LYS A 15 -6.04 7.95 14.83
C LYS A 15 -5.62 6.87 13.84
N GLN A 16 -5.41 5.64 14.30
CA GLN A 16 -5.11 4.53 13.40
C GLN A 16 -6.29 4.23 12.48
N ALA A 17 -7.51 4.22 13.02
CA ALA A 17 -8.71 4.09 12.23
C ALA A 17 -8.83 5.23 11.22
N GLU A 18 -8.63 6.47 11.65
CA GLU A 18 -8.64 7.66 10.78
C GLU A 18 -7.65 7.53 9.60
N TYR A 19 -6.42 7.09 9.86
CA TYR A 19 -5.42 6.86 8.80
C TYR A 19 -5.82 5.75 7.84
N ALA A 20 -6.41 4.66 8.34
CA ALA A 20 -6.92 3.59 7.50
C ALA A 20 -8.06 4.08 6.58
N TRP A 21 -9.02 4.83 7.12
CA TRP A 21 -10.10 5.45 6.36
C TRP A 21 -9.59 6.43 5.31
N TYR A 22 -8.63 7.28 5.68
CA TYR A 22 -8.00 8.22 4.76
C TYR A 22 -7.33 7.48 3.60
N ARG A 23 -6.56 6.41 3.87
CA ARG A 23 -5.91 5.61 2.83
C ARG A 23 -6.93 4.98 1.87
N ILE A 24 -8.01 4.38 2.40
CA ILE A 24 -9.09 3.78 1.59
C ILE A 24 -9.72 4.84 0.67
N ARG A 25 -10.00 6.03 1.22
CA ARG A 25 -10.55 7.15 0.45
C ARG A 25 -9.63 7.56 -0.71
N GLN A 26 -8.33 7.71 -0.46
CA GLN A 26 -7.38 8.09 -1.51
C GLN A 26 -7.29 7.02 -2.61
N VAL A 27 -7.25 5.73 -2.24
CA VAL A 27 -7.26 4.62 -3.21
C VAL A 27 -8.55 4.64 -4.05
N LYS A 28 -9.71 4.84 -3.41
CA LYS A 28 -11.00 4.92 -4.11
C LYS A 28 -11.06 6.10 -5.09
N GLN A 29 -10.49 7.25 -4.71
CA GLN A 29 -10.44 8.43 -5.56
C GLN A 29 -9.46 8.26 -6.74
N ALA A 30 -8.33 7.59 -6.49
CA ALA A 30 -7.33 7.32 -7.52
C ALA A 30 -7.71 6.18 -8.47
N LYS A 31 -8.79 5.44 -8.20
CA LYS A 31 -9.25 4.34 -9.04
C LYS A 31 -10.16 4.85 -10.17
N PRO A 32 -9.70 4.85 -11.44
CA PRO A 32 -10.55 5.18 -12.56
C PRO A 32 -11.55 4.06 -12.86
N ARG A 33 -12.64 4.39 -13.59
CA ARG A 33 -13.69 3.42 -13.97
C ARG A 33 -13.20 2.28 -14.87
N TRP A 34 -12.13 2.51 -15.62
CA TRP A 34 -11.55 1.54 -16.54
C TRP A 34 -10.51 0.61 -15.89
N ALA A 35 -10.21 0.80 -14.59
CA ALA A 35 -9.30 -0.08 -13.87
C ALA A 35 -9.80 -1.53 -13.90
N ASN A 36 -8.91 -2.48 -14.15
CA ASN A 36 -9.27 -3.89 -14.22
C ASN A 36 -9.28 -4.52 -12.82
N ASP A 37 -10.47 -4.66 -12.24
CA ASP A 37 -10.65 -5.22 -10.91
C ASP A 37 -10.19 -6.68 -10.77
N GLU A 38 -10.30 -7.47 -11.84
CA GLU A 38 -9.87 -8.86 -11.82
C GLU A 38 -8.34 -8.97 -11.75
N GLU A 39 -7.63 -8.17 -12.55
CA GLU A 39 -6.17 -8.13 -12.52
C GLU A 39 -5.64 -7.56 -11.20
N ILE A 40 -6.25 -6.47 -10.69
CA ILE A 40 -5.91 -5.94 -9.36
C ILE A 40 -6.06 -7.04 -8.29
N LYS A 41 -7.16 -7.80 -8.32
CA LYS A 41 -7.38 -8.90 -7.38
C LYS A 41 -6.32 -9.99 -7.51
N LYS A 42 -5.93 -10.36 -8.73
CA LYS A 42 -4.85 -11.34 -8.98
C LYS A 42 -3.53 -10.88 -8.38
N ILE A 43 -3.17 -9.60 -8.50
CA ILE A 43 -1.95 -9.03 -7.92
C ILE A 43 -1.96 -9.17 -6.38
N TYR A 44 -3.08 -8.85 -5.71
CA TYR A 44 -3.21 -9.05 -4.25
C TYR A 44 -3.13 -10.52 -3.85
N GLN A 45 -3.72 -11.42 -4.64
CA GLN A 45 -3.62 -12.86 -4.40
C GLN A 45 -2.19 -13.37 -4.56
N GLN A 46 -1.46 -12.90 -5.58
CA GLN A 46 -0.07 -13.23 -5.81
C GLN A 46 0.81 -12.78 -4.64
N ALA A 47 0.62 -11.57 -4.10
CA ALA A 47 1.36 -11.11 -2.92
C ALA A 47 1.13 -12.01 -1.70
N LYS A 48 -0.12 -12.45 -1.48
CA LYS A 48 -0.45 -13.40 -0.42
C LYS A 48 0.22 -14.75 -0.64
N GLN A 49 0.10 -15.31 -1.85
CA GLN A 49 0.68 -16.61 -2.19
C GLN A 49 2.21 -16.62 -2.06
N LEU A 50 2.89 -15.57 -2.53
CA LEU A 50 4.34 -15.42 -2.38
C LEU A 50 4.76 -15.33 -0.90
N THR A 51 3.97 -14.64 -0.09
CA THR A 51 4.18 -14.58 1.36
C THR A 51 4.10 -15.95 2.01
N GLU A 52 3.07 -16.72 1.67
CA GLU A 52 2.85 -18.07 2.21
C GLU A 52 3.91 -19.06 1.71
N THR A 53 4.33 -18.94 0.44
CA THR A 53 5.27 -19.88 -0.19
C THR A 53 6.72 -19.65 0.28
N ILE A 54 7.15 -18.39 0.36
CA ILE A 54 8.55 -18.03 0.65
C ILE A 54 8.76 -17.79 2.16
N GLY A 55 7.68 -17.59 2.92
CA GLY A 55 7.74 -17.27 4.35
C GLY A 55 8.20 -15.83 4.63
N THR A 56 8.33 -15.00 3.60
CA THR A 56 8.69 -13.57 3.72
C THR A 56 7.52 -12.72 3.29
N THR A 57 7.14 -11.73 4.10
CA THR A 57 5.98 -10.87 3.80
C THR A 57 6.19 -10.03 2.55
N HIS A 58 5.26 -10.17 1.61
CA HIS A 58 5.12 -9.32 0.42
C HIS A 58 3.89 -8.43 0.54
N HIS A 59 3.97 -7.22 0.02
CA HIS A 59 2.88 -6.26 -0.08
C HIS A 59 2.61 -5.92 -1.55
N VAL A 60 1.43 -5.35 -1.81
CA VAL A 60 1.15 -4.66 -3.07
C VAL A 60 1.40 -3.18 -2.85
N ASP A 61 2.27 -2.60 -3.66
CA ASP A 61 2.60 -1.18 -3.66
C ASP A 61 2.19 -0.52 -4.98
N HIS A 62 2.09 0.81 -4.97
CA HIS A 62 1.90 1.61 -6.18
C HIS A 62 3.26 2.07 -6.71
N VAL A 63 3.64 1.66 -7.93
CA VAL A 63 4.91 2.05 -8.56
C VAL A 63 5.03 3.58 -8.57
N ILE A 64 4.02 4.26 -9.12
CA ILE A 64 3.80 5.69 -8.95
C ILE A 64 2.90 5.90 -7.71
N PRO A 65 3.37 6.57 -6.65
CA PRO A 65 2.60 6.73 -5.41
C PRO A 65 1.36 7.61 -5.63
N ILE A 66 0.23 7.23 -5.03
CA ILE A 66 -1.02 8.01 -5.07
C ILE A 66 -0.87 9.37 -4.37
N GLN A 67 0.00 9.47 -3.37
CA GLN A 67 0.24 10.66 -2.56
C GLN A 67 1.73 11.06 -2.58
N GLY A 68 2.33 11.05 -3.77
CA GLY A 68 3.70 11.48 -3.96
C GLY A 68 3.87 12.99 -3.76
N LYS A 69 5.11 13.42 -3.51
CA LYS A 69 5.43 14.85 -3.37
C LYS A 69 5.20 15.64 -4.66
N ASN A 70 5.58 15.05 -5.79
CA ASN A 70 5.57 15.69 -7.12
C ASN A 70 4.70 14.94 -8.14
N VAL A 71 4.17 13.76 -7.78
CA VAL A 71 3.40 12.89 -8.68
C VAL A 71 2.20 12.30 -7.96
N CYS A 72 1.16 11.99 -8.73
CA CYS A 72 -0.05 11.31 -8.26
C CYS A 72 -0.32 10.12 -9.17
N GLY A 73 -0.11 8.91 -8.66
CA GLY A 73 -0.43 7.67 -9.37
C GLY A 73 -1.90 7.30 -9.30
N LEU A 74 -2.32 6.44 -10.22
CA LEU A 74 -3.67 5.85 -10.25
C LEU A 74 -3.68 4.49 -9.55
N HIS A 75 -4.84 4.08 -9.04
CA HIS A 75 -5.04 2.71 -8.57
C HIS A 75 -5.56 1.85 -9.72
N VAL A 76 -4.63 1.33 -10.51
CA VAL A 76 -4.87 0.51 -11.70
C VAL A 76 -3.87 -0.64 -11.74
N GLU A 77 -4.22 -1.74 -12.40
CA GLU A 77 -3.43 -2.97 -12.46
C GLU A 77 -1.99 -2.73 -12.94
N THR A 78 -1.78 -1.80 -13.87
CA THR A 78 -0.45 -1.47 -14.42
C THR A 78 0.41 -0.60 -13.50
N ASN A 79 -0.17 -0.01 -12.45
CA ASN A 79 0.56 0.78 -11.47
C ASN A 79 0.76 0.02 -10.15
N LEU A 80 0.35 -1.25 -10.07
CA LEU A 80 0.52 -2.08 -8.88
C LEU A 80 1.65 -3.08 -9.07
N GLU A 81 2.46 -3.26 -8.03
CA GLU A 81 3.56 -4.21 -8.02
C GLU A 81 3.59 -4.99 -6.70
N VAL A 82 3.95 -6.27 -6.78
CA VAL A 82 4.23 -7.09 -5.59
C VAL A 82 5.69 -6.89 -5.19
N ILE A 83 5.90 -6.40 -3.98
CA ILE A 83 7.22 -6.05 -3.45
C ILE A 83 7.40 -6.60 -2.03
N LEU A 84 8.64 -6.79 -1.56
CA LEU A 84 8.89 -7.15 -0.17
C LEU A 84 8.38 -6.06 0.78
N ALA A 85 7.81 -6.47 1.91
CA ALA A 85 7.32 -5.53 2.92
C ALA A 85 8.41 -4.55 3.39
N SER A 86 9.65 -5.04 3.55
CA SER A 86 10.82 -4.24 3.92
C SER A 86 11.11 -3.12 2.91
N GLU A 87 11.03 -3.44 1.62
CA GLU A 87 11.27 -2.48 0.54
C GLU A 87 10.12 -1.48 0.43
N ASN A 88 8.87 -1.93 0.56
CA ASN A 88 7.71 -1.04 0.63
C ASN A 88 7.83 -0.02 1.77
N TYR A 89 8.25 -0.46 2.96
CA TYR A 89 8.50 0.46 4.08
C TYR A 89 9.63 1.44 3.78
N ARG A 90 10.68 1.00 3.07
CA ARG A 90 11.76 1.89 2.64
C ARG A 90 11.25 2.92 1.64
N LYS A 91 10.53 2.51 0.59
CA LYS A 91 10.03 3.36 -0.51
C LYS A 91 9.04 4.42 -0.02
N SER A 92 8.07 4.03 0.81
CA SER A 92 6.99 4.94 1.26
C SER A 92 6.31 5.63 0.06
N ASN A 93 6.00 6.92 0.13
CA ASN A 93 5.35 7.67 -0.96
C ASN A 93 6.36 8.31 -1.94
N ARG A 94 7.55 7.75 -2.10
CA ARG A 94 8.57 8.29 -3.00
C ARG A 94 8.52 7.57 -4.35
N PHE A 95 8.73 8.33 -5.42
CA PHE A 95 8.75 7.82 -6.79
C PHE A 95 10.18 7.45 -7.24
N ASP A 96 11.19 8.23 -6.83
CA ASP A 96 12.58 8.09 -7.29
C ASP A 96 13.47 7.26 -6.34
N SER A 97 12.95 6.20 -5.71
CA SER A 97 13.63 5.50 -4.60
C SER A 97 14.04 4.06 -4.90
#